data_AF-A0A077LA57-F1
#
_entry.id   AF-A0A077LA57-F1
#
_cell.length_a   1.000
_cell.length_b   1.000
_cell.length_c   1.000
_cell.angle_alpha   90.00
_cell.angle_beta   90.00
_cell.angle_gamma   90.00
#
_symmetry.space_group_name_H-M   'P 1'
#
loop_
_entity.id
_entity.type
_entity.pdbx_description
1 polymer ?
#
loop_
_entity_poly.entity_id
_entity_poly.type
_entity_poly.pdbx_seq_one_letter_code
_entity_poly.pdbx_strand_id
1 'polypeptide(L)'
;SDEPIKEDSQSNLTPAQQKYLDAKKYVKFFLVADHIMYLKYGRNLTTLRTRMFDTVNIVNLILQRINIHVALIGIEIWSKEDKIIVQSVPDVTLKLFATWRESVLLKRKNHDNAHLLTGINFNGPTAGLAYLGGICNPMYSAGIVQDHNKIHHLVAIAMAHEMGHNLGMDH
;
A
#
# COMPACT_ATOMS: atom_id res chain seq x y z
N SER A 1 28.68 -23.23 42.91
CA SER A 1 27.45 -22.56 43.37
C SER A 1 26.88 -21.86 42.18
N ASP A 2 25.98 -22.54 41.47
CA ASP A 2 25.34 -21.97 40.28
C ASP A 2 24.21 -21.05 40.78
N GLU A 3 24.46 -19.75 40.79
CA GLU A 3 23.39 -18.77 40.94
C GLU A 3 22.46 -18.90 39.73
N PRO A 4 21.14 -19.04 39.94
CA PRO A 4 20.21 -18.99 38.83
C PRO A 4 20.24 -17.56 38.29
N ILE A 5 20.58 -17.43 37.01
CA ILE A 5 20.41 -16.18 36.25
C ILE A 5 18.93 -15.82 36.39
N LYS A 6 18.64 -14.76 37.15
CA LYS A 6 17.31 -14.14 37.15
C LYS A 6 17.10 -13.58 35.74
N GLU A 7 16.25 -14.23 34.95
CA GLU A 7 15.59 -13.59 33.81
C GLU A 7 14.71 -12.47 34.36
N ASP A 8 15.30 -11.31 34.57
CA ASP A 8 14.57 -10.08 34.84
C ASP A 8 14.21 -9.45 33.49
N SER A 9 13.30 -10.08 32.76
CA SER A 9 12.65 -9.47 31.60
C SER A 9 11.24 -9.04 32.00
N GLN A 10 11.13 -8.07 32.91
CA GLN A 10 9.88 -7.33 33.04
C GLN A 10 9.66 -6.57 31.72
N SER A 11 8.86 -7.17 30.84
CA SER A 11 8.39 -6.54 29.62
C SER A 11 7.74 -5.19 29.98
N ASN A 12 8.24 -4.10 29.39
CA ASN A 12 7.64 -2.76 29.53
C ASN A 12 6.25 -2.64 28.86
N LEU A 13 5.75 -3.73 28.26
CA LEU A 13 4.46 -3.77 27.59
C LEU A 13 3.37 -4.23 28.56
N THR A 14 2.21 -3.58 28.44
CA THR A 14 0.98 -4.08 29.04
C THR A 14 0.62 -5.45 28.42
N PRO A 15 -0.12 -6.31 29.13
CA PRO A 15 -0.60 -7.59 28.57
C PRO A 15 -1.38 -7.43 27.25
N ALA A 16 -2.12 -6.32 27.09
CA ALA A 16 -2.85 -6.01 25.87
C ALA A 16 -1.92 -5.67 24.69
N GLN A 17 -0.85 -4.92 24.93
CA GLN A 17 0.16 -4.62 23.92
C GLN A 17 0.92 -5.88 23.49
N GLN A 18 1.33 -6.72 24.45
CA GLN A 18 2.00 -7.98 24.13
C GLN A 18 1.11 -8.88 23.26
N LYS A 19 -0.15 -9.09 23.68
CA LYS A 19 -1.14 -9.86 22.92
C LYS A 19 -1.38 -9.26 21.52
N TYR A 20 -1.41 -7.94 21.41
CA TYR A 20 -1.54 -7.27 20.11
C TYR A 20 -0.33 -7.58 19.23
N LEU A 21 0.90 -7.46 19.72
CA LEU A 21 2.11 -7.71 18.93
C LEU A 21 2.23 -9.17 18.46
N ASP A 22 1.92 -10.12 19.34
CA ASP A 22 2.00 -11.57 19.06
C ASP A 22 0.98 -12.03 17.99
N ALA A 23 -0.14 -11.32 17.85
CA ALA A 23 -1.15 -11.65 16.86
C ALA A 23 -0.62 -11.50 15.42
N LYS A 24 -0.98 -12.43 14.53
CA LYS A 24 -0.72 -12.27 13.09
C LYS A 24 -1.42 -11.02 12.56
N LYS A 25 -0.72 -10.22 11.75
CA LYS A 25 -1.27 -9.01 11.14
C LYS A 25 -1.67 -9.27 9.69
N TYR A 26 -2.77 -8.65 9.29
CA TYR A 26 -3.31 -8.74 7.94
C TYR A 26 -3.63 -7.33 7.45
N VAL A 27 -3.27 -7.04 6.20
CA VAL A 27 -3.70 -5.82 5.51
C VAL A 27 -4.63 -6.25 4.38
N LYS A 28 -5.92 -5.96 4.51
CA LYS A 28 -6.89 -6.09 3.41
C LYS A 28 -6.62 -4.95 2.43
N PHE A 29 -5.86 -5.25 1.40
CA PHE A 29 -5.35 -4.29 0.44
C PHE A 29 -6.29 -4.14 -0.76
N PHE A 30 -6.48 -2.89 -1.20
CA PHE A 30 -7.22 -2.55 -2.41
C PHE A 30 -6.29 -1.83 -3.38
N LEU A 31 -6.20 -2.28 -4.63
CA LEU A 31 -5.31 -1.67 -5.62
C LEU A 31 -6.11 -1.05 -6.76
N VAL A 32 -5.83 0.22 -7.05
CA VAL A 32 -6.44 0.97 -8.14
C VAL A 32 -5.41 1.18 -9.25
N ALA A 33 -5.81 1.04 -10.50
CA ALA A 33 -5.02 1.46 -11.65
C ALA A 33 -5.74 2.58 -12.41
N ASP A 34 -5.01 3.66 -12.69
CA ASP A 34 -5.54 4.82 -13.42
C ASP A 34 -5.76 4.54 -14.93
N HIS A 35 -6.32 5.51 -15.63
CA HIS A 35 -6.61 5.42 -17.05
C HIS A 35 -5.34 5.33 -17.89
N ILE A 36 -4.27 6.02 -17.47
CA ILE A 36 -2.97 5.95 -18.17
C ILE A 36 -2.41 4.52 -18.10
N MET A 37 -2.53 3.83 -16.96
CA MET A 37 -2.18 2.41 -16.87
C MET A 37 -2.99 1.56 -17.86
N TYR A 38 -4.30 1.79 -17.96
CA TYR A 38 -5.12 1.07 -18.93
C TYR A 38 -4.63 1.28 -20.38
N LEU A 39 -4.27 2.51 -20.75
CA LEU A 39 -3.71 2.82 -22.06
C LEU A 39 -2.31 2.19 -22.25
N LYS A 40 -1.43 2.31 -21.24
CA LYS A 40 -0.05 1.81 -21.24
C LYS A 40 0.01 0.30 -21.47
N TYR A 41 -0.94 -0.45 -20.91
CA TYR A 41 -1.05 -1.90 -21.06
C TYR A 41 -1.98 -2.29 -22.24
N GLY A 42 -2.02 -1.45 -23.28
CA GLY A 42 -2.64 -1.78 -24.56
C GLY A 42 -4.16 -1.91 -24.49
N ARG A 43 -4.82 -1.21 -23.57
CA ARG A 43 -6.27 -1.32 -23.31
C ARG A 43 -6.70 -2.75 -22.98
N ASN A 44 -5.78 -3.55 -22.45
CA ASN A 44 -6.02 -4.95 -22.11
C ASN A 44 -6.15 -5.10 -20.58
N LEU A 45 -7.38 -5.32 -20.13
CA LEU A 45 -7.67 -5.51 -18.70
C LEU A 45 -6.98 -6.73 -18.11
N THR A 46 -6.80 -7.80 -18.89
CA THR A 46 -6.14 -9.02 -18.43
C THR A 46 -4.66 -8.76 -18.18
N THR A 47 -3.96 -8.14 -19.14
CA THR A 47 -2.54 -7.80 -18.98
C THR A 47 -2.30 -6.85 -17.80
N LEU A 48 -3.16 -5.84 -17.63
CA LEU A 48 -3.05 -4.92 -16.50
C LEU A 48 -3.34 -5.61 -15.16
N ARG A 49 -4.34 -6.52 -15.09
CA ARG A 49 -4.59 -7.31 -13.88
C ARG A 49 -3.41 -8.21 -13.53
N THR A 50 -2.80 -8.87 -14.53
CA THR A 50 -1.58 -9.68 -14.31
C THR A 50 -0.46 -8.82 -13.72
N ARG A 51 -0.21 -7.63 -14.28
CA ARG A 51 0.75 -6.68 -13.73
C ARG A 51 0.49 -6.36 -12.25
N MET A 52 -0.76 -6.08 -11.91
CA MET A 52 -1.18 -5.78 -10.54
C MET A 52 -0.98 -6.98 -9.60
N PHE A 53 -1.34 -8.19 -10.03
CA PHE A 53 -1.12 -9.41 -9.25
C PHE A 53 0.36 -9.69 -9.01
N ASP A 54 1.20 -9.61 -10.05
CA ASP A 54 2.64 -9.83 -9.94
C ASP A 54 3.30 -8.83 -8.99
N THR A 55 2.80 -7.60 -8.95
CA THR A 55 3.27 -6.56 -8.03
C THR A 55 2.89 -6.90 -6.59
N VAL A 56 1.61 -7.21 -6.33
CA VAL A 56 1.11 -7.49 -4.98
C VAL A 56 1.68 -8.78 -4.41
N ASN A 57 1.93 -9.79 -5.25
CA ASN A 57 2.61 -11.02 -4.83
C ASN A 57 3.97 -10.73 -4.18
N ILE A 58 4.75 -9.83 -4.78
CA ILE A 58 6.06 -9.43 -4.24
C ILE A 58 5.91 -8.57 -2.98
N VAL A 59 4.95 -7.63 -2.97
CA VAL A 59 4.65 -6.83 -1.75
C VAL A 59 4.34 -7.75 -0.57
N ASN A 60 3.50 -8.78 -0.77
CA ASN A 60 3.19 -9.75 0.27
C ASN A 60 4.44 -10.52 0.74
N LEU A 61 5.32 -10.96 -0.17
CA LEU A 61 6.57 -11.64 0.20
C LEU A 61 7.48 -10.77 1.06
N ILE A 62 7.57 -9.46 0.77
CA ILE A 62 8.36 -8.52 1.55
C ILE A 62 7.74 -8.35 2.95
N LEU A 63 6.45 -8.05 3.03
CA LEU A 63 5.74 -7.72 4.28
C LEU A 63 5.59 -8.93 5.22
N GLN A 64 5.61 -10.15 4.69
CA GLN A 64 5.66 -11.38 5.50
C GLN A 64 6.89 -11.44 6.42
N ARG A 65 8.01 -10.82 6.04
CA ARG A 65 9.22 -10.75 6.87
C ARG A 65 9.03 -9.95 8.16
N ILE A 66 8.00 -9.11 8.23
CA ILE A 66 7.63 -8.32 9.40
C ILE A 66 6.26 -8.73 9.97
N ASN A 67 5.89 -10.01 9.82
CA ASN A 67 4.67 -10.62 10.36
C ASN A 67 3.35 -9.99 9.87
N ILE A 68 3.35 -9.46 8.63
CA ILE A 68 2.16 -8.92 7.97
C ILE A 68 1.85 -9.74 6.71
N HIS A 69 0.61 -10.22 6.60
CA HIS A 69 0.09 -10.78 5.36
C HIS A 69 -0.71 -9.73 4.59
N VAL A 70 -0.31 -9.46 3.35
CA VAL A 70 -1.04 -8.54 2.46
C VAL A 70 -2.01 -9.35 1.61
N ALA A 71 -3.30 -9.14 1.81
CA ALA A 71 -4.36 -9.83 1.09
C ALA A 71 -5.03 -8.87 0.11
N LEU A 72 -4.90 -9.13 -1.20
CA LEU A 72 -5.57 -8.34 -2.23
C LEU A 72 -7.07 -8.67 -2.28
N ILE A 73 -7.90 -7.78 -1.73
CA ILE A 73 -9.36 -8.01 -1.61
C ILE A 73 -10.19 -7.26 -2.66
N GLY A 74 -9.54 -6.44 -3.48
CA GLY A 74 -10.18 -5.70 -4.55
C GLY A 74 -9.19 -5.05 -5.51
N ILE A 75 -9.59 -5.02 -6.78
CA ILE A 75 -8.93 -4.28 -7.86
C ILE A 75 -9.97 -3.37 -8.49
N GLU A 76 -9.57 -2.14 -8.80
CA GLU A 76 -10.33 -1.26 -9.70
C GLU A 76 -9.43 -0.71 -10.80
N ILE A 77 -9.94 -0.72 -12.05
CA ILE A 77 -9.24 -0.19 -13.21
C ILE A 77 -10.12 0.90 -13.82
N TRP A 78 -9.61 2.13 -13.88
CA TRP A 78 -10.28 3.29 -14.46
C TRP A 78 -10.20 3.29 -16.00
N SER A 79 -10.77 2.26 -16.60
CA SER A 79 -10.68 2.00 -18.06
C SER A 79 -11.42 3.00 -18.96
N LYS A 80 -12.38 3.75 -18.41
CA LYS A 80 -13.13 4.78 -19.15
C LYS A 80 -12.52 6.16 -18.95
N GLU A 81 -12.32 6.54 -17.69
CA GLU A 81 -11.83 7.84 -17.23
C GLU A 81 -11.36 7.70 -15.79
N ASP A 82 -10.45 8.56 -15.37
CA ASP A 82 -10.02 8.65 -13.97
C ASP A 82 -11.16 9.15 -13.07
N LYS A 83 -11.18 8.68 -11.81
CA LYS A 83 -12.14 9.14 -10.80
C LYS A 83 -11.63 10.26 -9.92
N ILE A 84 -10.39 10.68 -10.16
CA ILE A 84 -9.75 11.88 -9.62
C ILE A 84 -8.94 12.53 -10.73
N ILE A 85 -8.48 13.77 -10.52
CA ILE A 85 -7.50 14.39 -11.41
C ILE A 85 -6.11 13.87 -11.02
N VAL A 86 -5.61 12.88 -11.76
CA VAL A 86 -4.25 12.36 -11.59
C VAL A 86 -3.26 13.34 -12.24
N GLN A 87 -2.30 13.85 -11.48
CA GLN A 87 -1.35 14.86 -11.94
C GLN A 87 0.08 14.57 -11.49
N SER A 88 1.06 15.18 -12.17
CA SER A 88 2.49 14.96 -11.92
C SER A 88 2.98 15.48 -10.57
N VAL A 89 2.20 16.32 -9.86
CA VAL A 89 2.52 16.73 -8.48
C VAL A 89 2.02 15.65 -7.52
N PRO A 90 2.89 14.85 -6.89
CA PRO A 90 2.49 13.66 -6.14
C PRO A 90 1.63 14.02 -4.91
N ASP A 91 1.94 15.10 -4.19
CA ASP A 91 1.18 15.55 -3.02
C ASP A 91 -0.30 15.80 -3.34
N VAL A 92 -0.56 16.42 -4.49
CA VAL A 92 -1.93 16.74 -4.93
C VAL A 92 -2.66 15.46 -5.30
N THR A 93 -2.02 14.57 -6.07
CA THR A 93 -2.61 13.28 -6.46
C THR A 93 -2.89 12.40 -5.24
N LEU A 94 -1.99 12.34 -4.26
CA LEU A 94 -2.18 11.57 -3.03
C LEU A 94 -3.38 12.09 -2.24
N LYS A 95 -3.48 13.42 -2.07
CA LYS A 95 -4.61 14.04 -1.37
C LYS A 95 -5.94 13.73 -2.06
N LEU A 96 -5.99 13.90 -3.39
CA LEU A 96 -7.19 13.62 -4.16
C LEU A 96 -7.59 12.14 -4.08
N PHE A 97 -6.62 11.23 -4.17
CA PHE A 97 -6.86 9.79 -4.07
C PHE A 97 -7.36 9.39 -2.68
N ALA A 98 -6.76 9.92 -1.61
CA ALA A 98 -7.20 9.70 -0.24
C ALA A 98 -8.62 10.20 0.02
N THR A 99 -8.95 11.41 -0.45
CA THR A 99 -10.31 11.96 -0.37
C THR A 99 -11.32 11.10 -1.14
N TRP A 100 -10.97 10.63 -2.34
CA TRP A 100 -11.82 9.71 -3.10
C TRP A 100 -11.99 8.36 -2.40
N ARG A 101 -10.92 7.81 -1.83
CA ARG A 101 -10.95 6.56 -1.08
C ARG A 101 -11.97 6.66 0.07
N GLU A 102 -11.89 7.71 0.87
CA GLU A 102 -12.77 7.95 2.00
C GLU A 102 -14.22 8.16 1.56
N SER A 103 -14.43 9.10 0.65
CA SER A 103 -15.78 9.58 0.31
C SER A 103 -16.54 8.67 -0.66
N VAL A 104 -15.84 7.81 -1.41
CA VAL A 104 -16.42 6.95 -2.46
C VAL A 104 -16.10 5.47 -2.25
N LEU A 105 -14.82 5.09 -2.20
CA LEU A 105 -14.43 3.67 -2.21
C LEU A 105 -14.85 2.94 -0.92
N LEU A 106 -14.59 3.53 0.25
CA LEU A 106 -14.93 2.93 1.54
C LEU A 106 -16.43 2.72 1.73
N LYS A 107 -17.28 3.53 1.10
CA LYS A 107 -18.75 3.39 1.15
C LYS A 107 -19.27 2.13 0.46
N ARG A 108 -18.50 1.52 -0.44
CA ARG A 108 -18.90 0.35 -1.23
C ARG A 108 -18.03 -0.88 -1.04
N LYS A 109 -16.81 -0.73 -0.53
CA LYS A 109 -15.90 -1.85 -0.26
C LYS A 109 -15.06 -1.57 0.98
N ASN A 110 -15.28 -2.36 2.02
CA ASN A 110 -14.43 -2.33 3.22
C ASN A 110 -13.03 -2.87 2.90
N HIS A 111 -11.99 -2.11 3.25
CA HIS A 111 -10.57 -2.43 3.06
C HIS A 111 -9.72 -1.60 4.04
N ASP A 112 -8.54 -2.11 4.43
CA ASP A 112 -7.72 -1.45 5.46
C ASP A 112 -6.84 -0.36 4.85
N ASN A 113 -6.30 -0.60 3.66
CA ASN A 113 -5.37 0.26 2.94
C ASN A 113 -5.63 0.21 1.44
N ALA A 114 -5.47 1.32 0.72
CA ALA A 114 -5.56 1.32 -0.74
C ALA A 114 -4.42 2.09 -1.37
N HIS A 115 -3.87 1.58 -2.46
CA HIS A 115 -2.90 2.31 -3.28
C HIS A 115 -3.41 2.58 -4.69
N LEU A 116 -2.94 3.69 -5.27
CA LEU A 116 -3.08 4.01 -6.68
C LEU A 116 -1.78 3.65 -7.42
N LEU A 117 -1.87 2.75 -8.39
CA LEU A 117 -0.82 2.50 -9.36
C LEU A 117 -1.10 3.36 -10.61
N THR A 118 -0.23 4.31 -10.89
CA THR A 118 -0.42 5.29 -11.98
C THR A 118 0.64 5.16 -13.06
N GLY A 119 0.22 5.39 -14.31
CA GLY A 119 1.12 5.47 -15.45
C GLY A 119 1.73 6.86 -15.66
N ILE A 120 1.31 7.87 -14.89
CA ILE A 120 1.86 9.23 -14.98
C ILE A 120 3.31 9.26 -14.51
N ASN A 121 4.09 10.20 -15.03
CA ASN A 121 5.39 10.53 -14.48
C ASN A 121 5.23 11.64 -13.42
N PHE A 122 5.63 11.36 -12.18
CA PHE A 122 5.68 12.38 -11.14
C PHE A 122 6.84 13.36 -11.36
N ASN A 123 6.72 14.56 -10.81
CA ASN A 123 7.76 15.57 -10.83
C ASN A 123 8.91 15.15 -9.91
N GLY A 124 10.15 15.32 -10.37
CA GLY A 124 11.34 14.96 -9.62
C GLY A 124 11.65 13.44 -9.66
N PRO A 125 12.51 12.95 -8.75
CA PRO A 125 12.91 11.54 -8.71
C PRO A 125 11.89 10.62 -8.00
N THR A 126 10.79 11.18 -7.50
CA THR A 126 9.80 10.49 -6.67
C THR A 126 9.05 9.41 -7.46
N ALA A 127 9.11 8.16 -7.00
CA ALA A 127 8.37 7.04 -7.60
C ALA A 127 7.07 6.69 -6.86
N GLY A 128 6.82 7.28 -5.69
CA GLY A 128 5.63 7.07 -4.89
C GLY A 128 5.52 8.09 -3.75
N LEU A 129 4.35 8.13 -3.11
CA LEU A 129 4.11 8.93 -1.91
C LEU A 129 2.98 8.32 -1.08
N ALA A 130 3.12 8.35 0.24
CA ALA A 130 2.13 7.86 1.18
C ALA A 130 2.10 8.67 2.47
N TYR A 131 0.98 8.61 3.21
CA TYR A 131 0.90 9.21 4.54
C TYR A 131 1.59 8.34 5.58
N LEU A 132 2.49 8.95 6.36
CA LEU A 132 3.17 8.30 7.48
C LEU A 132 2.18 7.91 8.58
N GLY A 133 2.22 6.65 9.03
CA GLY A 133 1.37 6.13 10.11
C GLY A 133 -0.12 6.12 9.80
N GLY A 134 -0.50 6.20 8.52
CA GLY A 134 -1.90 6.28 8.08
C GLY A 134 -2.69 4.96 8.11
N ILE A 135 -2.08 3.82 8.46
CA ILE A 135 -2.72 2.50 8.40
C ILE A 135 -4.07 2.48 9.14
N CYS A 136 -5.10 1.89 8.51
CA CYS A 136 -6.50 1.83 8.99
C CYS A 136 -7.25 3.16 9.12
N ASN A 137 -6.59 4.31 8.99
CA ASN A 137 -7.27 5.61 8.99
C ASN A 137 -8.19 5.75 7.75
N PRO A 138 -9.45 6.20 7.89
CA PRO A 138 -10.38 6.33 6.75
C PRO A 138 -9.88 7.25 5.64
N MET A 139 -9.16 8.32 5.99
CA MET A 139 -8.61 9.27 5.03
C MET A 139 -7.18 8.89 4.65
N TYR A 140 -6.33 8.63 5.65
CA TYR A 140 -4.87 8.56 5.44
C TYR A 140 -4.31 7.17 5.13
N SER A 141 -5.10 6.09 5.14
CA SER A 141 -4.61 4.77 4.73
C SER A 141 -4.53 4.62 3.21
N ALA A 142 -3.69 5.45 2.61
CA ALA A 142 -3.53 5.60 1.19
C ALA A 142 -2.06 5.84 0.79
N GLY A 143 -1.73 5.40 -0.41
CA GLY A 143 -0.45 5.66 -1.08
C GLY A 143 -0.64 5.73 -2.60
N ILE A 144 0.30 6.35 -3.29
CA ILE A 144 0.34 6.42 -4.76
C ILE A 144 1.72 5.94 -5.23
N VAL A 145 1.75 5.18 -6.32
CA VAL A 145 2.97 4.58 -6.87
C VAL A 145 2.96 4.74 -8.38
N GLN A 146 4.04 5.28 -8.93
CA GLN A 146 4.28 5.32 -10.36
C GLN A 146 4.69 3.92 -10.84
N ASP A 147 4.13 3.45 -11.96
CA ASP A 147 4.61 2.25 -12.65
C ASP A 147 5.93 2.54 -13.40
N HIS A 148 6.97 2.91 -12.64
CA HIS A 148 8.18 3.58 -13.11
C HIS A 148 9.17 2.66 -13.84
N ASN A 149 8.94 1.35 -13.86
CA ASN A 149 9.84 0.40 -14.51
C ASN A 149 9.06 -0.76 -15.16
N LYS A 150 9.54 -1.29 -16.28
CA LYS A 150 8.97 -2.50 -16.91
C LYS A 150 9.12 -3.73 -16.01
N ILE A 151 10.17 -3.76 -15.19
CA ILE A 151 10.43 -4.81 -14.23
C ILE A 151 9.49 -4.64 -13.03
N HIS A 152 8.53 -5.55 -12.86
CA HIS A 152 7.47 -5.45 -11.85
C HIS A 152 8.00 -5.46 -10.40
N HIS A 153 9.11 -6.17 -10.13
CA HIS A 153 9.65 -6.22 -8.77
C HIS A 153 10.16 -4.87 -8.27
N LEU A 154 10.65 -4.00 -9.16
CA LEU A 154 11.08 -2.65 -8.78
C LEU A 154 9.88 -1.78 -8.39
N VAL A 155 8.78 -1.90 -9.13
CA VAL A 155 7.51 -1.23 -8.79
C VAL A 155 6.90 -1.80 -7.50
N ALA A 156 7.04 -3.10 -7.27
CA ALA A 156 6.61 -3.73 -6.03
C ALA A 156 7.41 -3.27 -4.81
N ILE A 157 8.72 -3.03 -4.96
CA ILE A 157 9.55 -2.45 -3.90
C ILE A 157 9.06 -1.03 -3.56
N ALA A 158 8.80 -0.19 -4.56
CA ALA A 158 8.23 1.14 -4.34
C ALA A 158 6.86 1.05 -3.64
N MET A 159 5.99 0.13 -4.04
CA MET A 159 4.69 -0.07 -3.38
C MET A 159 4.82 -0.56 -1.93
N ALA A 160 5.75 -1.48 -1.67
CA ALA A 160 6.05 -1.94 -0.31
C ALA A 160 6.64 -0.82 0.55
N HIS A 161 7.48 0.05 -0.03
CA HIS A 161 8.02 1.25 0.61
C HIS A 161 6.91 2.20 1.04
N GLU A 162 6.00 2.55 0.14
CA GLU A 162 4.85 3.41 0.46
C GLU A 162 3.92 2.78 1.50
N MET A 163 3.75 1.45 1.47
CA MET A 163 3.01 0.73 2.51
C MET A 163 3.74 0.76 3.86
N GLY A 164 5.08 0.73 3.85
CA GLY A 164 5.93 0.92 5.03
C GLY A 164 5.70 2.28 5.69
N HIS A 165 5.63 3.36 4.90
CA HIS A 165 5.22 4.67 5.42
C HIS A 165 3.83 4.62 6.05
N ASN A 166 2.83 4.02 5.39
CA ASN A 166 1.51 3.85 6.01
C ASN A 166 1.57 3.09 7.34
N LEU A 167 2.46 2.12 7.48
CA LEU A 167 2.71 1.35 8.69
C LEU A 167 3.55 2.10 9.75
N GLY A 168 3.96 3.33 9.48
CA GLY A 168 4.69 4.20 10.41
C GLY A 168 6.21 4.11 10.33
N MET A 169 6.77 3.59 9.24
CA MET A 169 8.22 3.55 9.02
C MET A 169 8.70 4.84 8.35
N ASP A 170 9.80 5.40 8.84
CA ASP A 170 10.56 6.46 8.17
C ASP A 170 11.59 5.85 7.19
N HIS A 171 12.31 6.71 6.46
CA HIS A 171 13.40 6.32 5.55
C HIS A 171 14.64 5.76 6.27
#